data_AF-A0A922IQ64-F1
#
_entry.id   AF-A0A922IQ64-F1
#
_cell.length_a   1.000
_cell.length_b   1.000
_cell.length_c   1.000
_cell.angle_alpha   90.00
_cell.angle_beta   90.00
_cell.angle_gamma   90.00
#
_symmetry.space_group_name_H-M   'P 1'
#
loop_
_entity.id
_entity.type
_entity.pdbx_description
1 polymer ?
#
loop_
_entity_poly.entity_id
_entity_poly.type
_entity_poly.pdbx_seq_one_letter_code
_entity_poly.pdbx_strand_id
1 'polypeptide(L)'
;MLICHLGTINLQFADGSHYTWTKVTTVVHNLIVGTIWIDNYGDVTIENHKTGYSCSLQFIAHSYFNRGQSRRVTGFVKNSTGVPVAVIEGTWDNYLEYQRLSIDKIPVGEPILIWKTDPLPSNASDMYHFSRFAIELNEMEDGVAPTDSRRRPDQRLMEQGLWDQANEEKRRLEAKQRNKRHAWEKAVREGIILMLF
;
A
#
# COMPACT_ATOMS: atom_id res chain seq x y z
N MET A 1 -1.59 1.48 16.18
CA MET A 1 -0.49 2.25 15.55
C MET A 1 -1.02 2.83 14.25
N LEU A 2 -0.81 4.14 14.04
CA LEU A 2 -1.15 4.82 12.79
C LEU A 2 0.04 4.74 11.84
N ILE A 3 -0.23 4.42 10.57
CA ILE A 3 0.75 4.40 9.49
C ILE A 3 0.29 5.45 8.47
N CYS A 4 0.98 6.58 8.46
CA CYS A 4 0.74 7.67 7.53
C CYS A 4 1.74 7.58 6.37
N HIS A 5 1.22 7.44 5.16
CA HIS A 5 2.03 7.36 3.96
C HIS A 5 2.33 8.77 3.44
N LEU A 6 3.61 9.10 3.30
CA LEU A 6 4.05 10.34 2.67
C LEU A 6 4.50 10.05 1.24
N GLY A 7 3.96 10.82 0.29
CA GLY A 7 4.33 10.73 -1.13
C GLY A 7 3.14 10.54 -2.06
N THR A 8 3.36 10.92 -3.31
CA THR A 8 2.38 10.84 -4.40
C THR A 8 2.72 9.66 -5.30
N ILE A 9 1.73 8.82 -5.58
CA ILE A 9 1.84 7.75 -6.57
C ILE A 9 1.58 8.35 -7.95
N ASN A 10 2.39 7.94 -8.93
CA ASN A 10 2.28 8.35 -10.32
C ASN A 10 2.10 7.11 -11.19
N LEU A 11 1.10 7.14 -12.07
CA LEU A 11 0.86 6.12 -13.08
C LEU A 11 0.82 6.78 -14.45
N GLN A 12 1.73 6.40 -15.34
CA GLN A 12 1.79 6.90 -16.71
C GLN A 12 1.57 5.74 -17.67
N PHE A 13 0.61 5.91 -18.59
CA PHE A 13 0.36 4.97 -19.67
C PHE A 13 1.13 5.39 -20.94
N ALA A 14 1.38 4.42 -21.82
CA ALA A 14 2.07 4.65 -23.09
C ALA A 14 1.33 5.61 -24.03
N ASP A 15 0.01 5.78 -23.86
CA ASP A 15 -0.81 6.75 -24.59
C ASP A 15 -0.65 8.20 -24.06
N GLY A 16 0.22 8.41 -23.08
CA GLY A 16 0.47 9.69 -22.43
C GLY A 16 -0.53 10.05 -21.33
N SER A 17 -1.51 9.20 -21.00
CA SER A 17 -2.40 9.41 -19.85
C SER A 17 -1.59 9.31 -18.55
N HIS A 18 -1.74 10.31 -17.68
CA HIS A 18 -1.02 10.39 -16.41
C HIS A 18 -1.99 10.56 -15.26
N TYR A 19 -1.83 9.73 -14.24
CA TYR A 19 -2.66 9.71 -13.06
C TYR A 19 -1.84 9.91 -11.80
N THR A 20 -2.40 10.64 -10.83
CA THR A 20 -1.79 10.78 -9.50
C THR A 20 -2.79 10.59 -8.38
N TRP A 21 -2.32 10.03 -7.27
CA TRP A 21 -3.07 9.93 -6.02
C TRP A 21 -2.12 9.75 -4.83
N THR A 22 -2.65 9.86 -3.62
CA THR A 22 -1.95 9.53 -2.37
C THR A 22 -2.55 8.27 -1.75
N LYS A 23 -1.78 7.59 -0.89
CA LYS A 23 -2.29 6.43 -0.14
C LYS A 23 -3.13 6.89 1.05
N VAL A 24 -4.15 6.12 1.40
CA VAL A 24 -4.92 6.27 2.64
C VAL A 24 -4.06 6.01 3.89
N THR A 25 -4.61 6.37 5.05
CA THR A 25 -4.01 6.02 6.34
C THR A 25 -4.34 4.57 6.67
N THR A 26 -3.35 3.83 7.18
CA THR A 26 -3.52 2.46 7.68
C THR A 26 -3.41 2.46 9.20
N VAL A 27 -4.27 1.70 9.88
CA VAL A 27 -4.24 1.55 11.34
C VAL A 27 -4.13 0.09 11.71
N VAL A 28 -3.18 -0.20 12.60
CA VAL A 28 -3.05 -1.49 13.25
C VAL A 28 -3.66 -1.42 14.64
N HIS A 29 -4.75 -2.15 14.84
CA HIS A 29 -5.48 -2.24 16.10
C HIS A 29 -4.94 -3.38 16.98
N ASN A 30 -5.25 -3.32 18.28
CA ASN A 30 -4.99 -4.39 19.25
C ASN A 30 -3.51 -4.81 19.40
N LEU A 31 -2.58 -3.87 19.25
CA LEU A 31 -1.14 -4.15 19.38
C LEU A 31 -0.69 -4.63 20.77
N ILE A 32 -1.44 -4.31 21.82
CA ILE A 32 -1.09 -4.67 23.20
C ILE A 32 -1.85 -5.92 23.66
N VAL A 33 -3.17 -5.97 23.41
CA VAL A 33 -4.05 -7.06 23.86
C VAL A 33 -5.10 -7.36 22.78
N GLY A 34 -5.35 -8.64 22.55
CA GLY A 34 -6.35 -9.16 21.60
C GLY A 34 -5.77 -9.52 20.24
N THR A 35 -6.64 -9.93 19.32
CA THR A 35 -6.23 -10.24 17.94
C THR A 35 -5.94 -8.96 17.18
N ILE A 36 -4.72 -8.85 16.63
CA ILE A 36 -4.30 -7.74 15.78
C ILE A 36 -5.11 -7.75 14.49
N TRP A 37 -5.57 -6.58 14.06
CA TRP A 37 -6.21 -6.40 12.77
C TRP A 37 -5.89 -5.04 12.17
N ILE A 38 -6.05 -4.94 10.86
CA ILE A 38 -5.70 -3.77 10.06
C ILE A 38 -6.97 -3.14 9.50
N ASP A 39 -7.01 -1.81 9.54
CA ASP A 39 -7.99 -0.99 8.82
C ASP A 39 -7.30 0.02 7.92
N ASN A 40 -7.99 0.41 6.85
CA ASN A 40 -7.60 1.49 5.96
C ASN A 40 -8.73 2.51 5.90
N TYR A 41 -8.42 3.79 6.15
CA TYR A 41 -9.44 4.85 6.11
C TYR A 41 -8.90 6.17 5.56
N GLY A 42 -9.86 7.01 5.16
CA GLY A 42 -9.63 8.35 4.66
C GLY A 42 -10.06 8.51 3.21
N ASP A 43 -9.92 9.72 2.71
CA ASP A 43 -10.33 10.07 1.36
C ASP A 43 -9.12 10.07 0.41
N VAL A 44 -9.31 9.52 -0.78
CA VAL A 44 -8.33 9.53 -1.87
C VAL A 44 -8.98 10.14 -3.10
N THR A 45 -8.26 11.03 -3.78
CA THR A 45 -8.64 11.47 -5.11
C THR A 45 -7.59 11.02 -6.10
N ILE A 46 -8.03 10.27 -7.11
CA ILE A 46 -7.23 9.87 -8.27
C ILE A 46 -7.54 10.86 -9.39
N GLU A 47 -6.54 11.56 -9.89
CA GLU A 47 -6.71 12.59 -10.92
C GLU A 47 -6.09 12.14 -12.22
N ASN A 48 -6.78 12.30 -13.35
CA ASN A 48 -6.22 12.15 -14.69
C ASN A 48 -5.83 13.52 -15.25
N HIS A 49 -4.54 13.76 -15.42
CA HIS A 49 -3.97 15.04 -15.87
C HIS A 49 -4.17 15.33 -17.36
N LYS A 50 -4.54 14.32 -18.15
CA LYS A 50 -4.78 14.45 -19.59
C LYS A 50 -6.23 14.79 -19.91
N THR A 51 -7.18 14.13 -19.26
CA THR A 51 -8.63 14.28 -19.55
C THR A 51 -9.36 15.16 -18.56
N GLY A 52 -8.78 15.42 -17.39
CA GLY A 52 -9.43 16.13 -16.28
C GLY A 52 -10.45 15.29 -15.51
N TYR A 53 -10.63 14.00 -15.86
CA TYR A 53 -11.45 13.10 -15.05
C TYR A 53 -10.80 12.88 -13.67
N SER A 54 -11.63 12.67 -12.66
CA SER A 54 -11.16 12.31 -11.32
C SER A 54 -12.01 11.20 -10.71
N CYS A 55 -11.45 10.49 -9.75
CA CYS A 55 -12.16 9.51 -8.93
C CYS A 55 -11.93 9.85 -7.46
N SER A 56 -12.99 10.25 -6.76
CA SER A 56 -12.97 10.50 -5.32
C SER A 56 -13.47 9.25 -4.61
N LEU A 57 -12.60 8.60 -3.83
CA LEU A 57 -12.88 7.41 -3.03
C LEU A 57 -12.81 7.74 -1.54
N GLN A 58 -13.75 7.21 -0.77
CA GLN A 58 -13.80 7.30 0.67
C GLN A 58 -13.67 5.89 1.25
N PHE A 59 -12.62 5.70 2.05
CA PHE A 59 -12.40 4.49 2.85
C PHE A 59 -13.00 4.74 4.22
N ILE A 60 -14.13 4.07 4.48
CA ILE A 60 -14.92 4.31 5.69
C ILE A 60 -14.27 3.58 6.85
N ALA A 61 -13.78 4.35 7.83
CA ALA A 61 -13.18 3.79 9.04
C ALA A 61 -14.18 2.89 9.78
N HIS A 62 -13.68 1.77 10.29
CA HIS A 62 -14.43 0.97 11.24
C HIS A 62 -14.75 1.78 12.51
N SER A 63 -16.02 1.87 12.88
CA SER A 63 -16.48 2.57 14.07
C SER A 63 -17.47 1.69 14.84
N TYR A 64 -17.33 1.63 16.17
CA TYR A 64 -18.28 0.91 17.05
C TYR A 64 -19.73 1.39 16.90
N PHE A 65 -19.92 2.65 16.49
CA PHE A 65 -21.24 3.23 16.26
C PHE A 65 -21.74 3.01 14.83
N ASN A 66 -20.85 2.64 13.90
CA ASN A 66 -21.20 2.36 12.52
C ASN A 66 -21.34 0.85 12.33
N ARG A 67 -22.59 0.34 12.41
CA ARG A 67 -22.92 -1.06 12.13
C ARG A 67 -22.91 -1.42 10.64
N GLY A 68 -22.44 -0.52 9.78
CA GLY A 68 -22.30 -0.76 8.35
C GLY A 68 -21.27 -1.85 8.03
N GLN A 69 -21.17 -2.18 6.74
CA GLN A 69 -20.17 -3.13 6.26
C GLN A 69 -18.76 -2.64 6.60
N SER A 70 -17.97 -3.49 7.27
CA SER A 70 -16.57 -3.20 7.56
C SER A 70 -15.77 -3.06 6.27
N ARG A 71 -14.69 -2.25 6.30
CA ARG A 71 -13.75 -2.06 5.18
C ARG A 71 -14.39 -1.48 3.91
N ARG A 72 -15.53 -0.83 4.06
CA ARG A 72 -16.28 -0.27 2.94
C ARG A 72 -15.49 0.83 2.25
N VAL A 73 -15.51 0.77 0.93
CA VAL A 73 -15.05 1.83 0.03
C VAL A 73 -16.24 2.29 -0.79
N THR A 74 -16.44 3.59 -0.90
CA THR A 74 -17.44 4.18 -1.78
C THR A 74 -16.89 5.44 -2.42
N GLY A 75 -17.38 5.80 -3.61
CA GLY A 75 -16.87 6.97 -4.28
C GLY A 75 -17.51 7.22 -5.62
N PHE A 76 -17.04 8.27 -6.30
CA PHE A 76 -17.57 8.68 -7.58
C PHE A 76 -16.45 8.94 -8.57
N VAL A 77 -16.66 8.52 -9.81
CA VAL A 77 -15.91 9.03 -10.96
C VAL A 77 -16.59 10.29 -11.43
N LYS A 78 -15.84 11.37 -11.58
CA LYS A 78 -16.26 12.67 -12.08
C LYS A 78 -15.61 12.94 -13.42
N ASN A 79 -16.37 13.55 -14.32
CA ASN A 79 -15.82 14.08 -15.57
C ASN A 79 -14.98 15.35 -15.34
N SER A 80 -14.45 15.94 -16.41
CA SER A 80 -13.64 17.17 -16.37
C SER A 80 -14.37 18.40 -15.82
N THR A 81 -15.70 18.39 -15.77
CA THR A 81 -16.51 19.47 -15.19
C THR A 81 -16.89 19.20 -13.73
N GLY A 82 -16.36 18.12 -13.12
CA GLY A 82 -16.64 17.74 -11.74
C GLY A 82 -17.99 17.05 -11.52
N VAL A 83 -18.72 16.71 -12.60
CA VAL A 83 -20.02 16.04 -12.52
C VAL A 83 -19.82 14.54 -12.33
N PRO A 84 -20.44 13.91 -11.31
CA PRO A 84 -20.40 12.46 -11.15
C PRO A 84 -21.03 11.74 -12.35
N VAL A 85 -20.28 10.79 -12.92
CA VAL A 85 -20.71 9.97 -14.08
C VAL A 85 -20.76 8.48 -13.74
N ALA A 86 -20.17 8.08 -12.62
CA ALA A 86 -20.24 6.71 -12.12
C ALA A 86 -20.02 6.68 -10.61
N VAL A 87 -20.52 5.63 -9.97
CA VAL A 87 -20.27 5.27 -8.58
C VAL A 87 -19.33 4.06 -8.52
N ILE A 88 -18.47 4.05 -7.51
CA ILE A 88 -17.65 2.89 -7.15
C ILE A 88 -18.05 2.46 -5.74
N GLU A 89 -18.31 1.18 -5.54
CA GLU A 89 -18.63 0.61 -4.23
C GLU A 89 -17.93 -0.73 -4.02
N GLY A 90 -17.67 -1.11 -2.77
CA GLY A 90 -17.16 -2.43 -2.41
C GLY A 90 -16.46 -2.44 -1.07
N THR A 91 -15.56 -3.39 -0.87
CA THR A 91 -14.67 -3.44 0.30
C THR A 91 -13.22 -3.63 -0.13
N TRP A 92 -12.31 -2.87 0.45
CA TRP A 92 -10.90 -2.84 0.01
C TRP A 92 -10.18 -4.18 0.14
N ASP A 93 -10.72 -5.12 0.91
CA ASP A 93 -10.18 -6.45 1.16
C ASP A 93 -10.80 -7.57 0.29
N ASN A 94 -11.89 -7.29 -0.44
CA ASN A 94 -12.63 -8.32 -1.16
C ASN A 94 -12.95 -7.96 -2.61
N TYR A 95 -13.60 -6.83 -2.86
CA TYR A 95 -14.03 -6.47 -4.21
C TYR A 95 -14.28 -4.98 -4.40
N LEU A 96 -14.28 -4.54 -5.66
CA LEU A 96 -14.77 -3.23 -6.08
C LEU A 96 -15.64 -3.39 -7.33
N GLU A 97 -16.76 -2.68 -7.34
CA GLU A 97 -17.72 -2.59 -8.42
C GLU A 97 -17.84 -1.15 -8.92
N TYR A 98 -18.19 -1.03 -10.18
CA TYR A 98 -18.42 0.22 -10.89
C TYR A 98 -19.82 0.22 -11.49
N GLN A 99 -20.55 1.31 -11.35
CA GLN A 99 -21.86 1.47 -11.98
C GLN A 99 -22.01 2.88 -12.55
N ARG A 100 -22.50 2.98 -13.79
CA ARG A 100 -22.73 4.29 -14.43
C ARG A 100 -23.86 5.03 -13.74
N LEU A 101 -23.77 6.36 -13.74
CA LEU A 101 -24.84 7.23 -13.28
C LEU A 101 -25.54 7.89 -14.48
N SER A 102 -26.85 8.08 -14.38
CA SER A 102 -27.62 8.94 -15.26
C SER A 102 -27.30 10.42 -15.04
N ILE A 103 -27.85 11.29 -15.89
CA ILE A 103 -27.76 12.75 -15.71
C ILE A 103 -28.32 13.18 -14.35
N ASP A 104 -29.36 12.49 -13.86
CA ASP A 104 -29.97 12.70 -12.55
C ASP A 104 -29.20 12.05 -11.40
N LYS A 105 -27.99 11.53 -11.66
CA LYS A 105 -27.11 10.86 -10.70
C LYS A 105 -27.70 9.58 -10.10
N ILE A 106 -28.55 8.90 -10.87
CA ILE A 106 -29.16 7.62 -10.47
C ILE A 106 -28.35 6.50 -11.12
N PRO A 107 -27.97 5.44 -10.38
CA PRO A 107 -27.29 4.29 -10.98
C PRO A 107 -28.11 3.64 -12.10
N VAL A 108 -27.45 3.37 -13.23
CA VAL A 108 -28.07 2.80 -14.43
C VAL A 108 -27.30 1.57 -14.92
N GLY A 109 -28.05 0.55 -15.34
CA GLY A 109 -27.50 -0.76 -15.71
C GLY A 109 -27.09 -1.57 -14.48
N GLU A 110 -26.50 -2.75 -14.72
CA GLU A 110 -25.99 -3.59 -13.65
C GLU A 110 -24.60 -3.14 -13.18
N PRO A 111 -24.26 -3.28 -11.89
CA PRO A 111 -22.90 -3.10 -11.40
C PRO A 111 -21.91 -4.03 -12.12
N ILE A 112 -20.73 -3.49 -12.43
CA ILE A 112 -19.64 -4.21 -13.10
C ILE A 112 -18.52 -4.44 -12.08
N LEU A 113 -18.17 -5.70 -11.84
CA LEU A 113 -17.02 -6.06 -11.02
C LEU A 113 -15.72 -5.61 -11.72
N ILE A 114 -14.98 -4.69 -11.09
CA ILE A 114 -13.72 -4.14 -11.64
C ILE A 114 -12.48 -4.69 -10.94
N TRP A 115 -12.63 -5.19 -9.71
CA TRP A 115 -11.55 -5.83 -8.97
C TRP A 115 -12.12 -6.81 -7.96
N LYS A 116 -11.40 -7.93 -7.75
CA LYS A 116 -11.68 -8.89 -6.70
C LYS A 116 -10.36 -9.41 -6.14
N THR A 117 -10.33 -9.67 -4.84
CA THR A 117 -9.18 -10.25 -4.16
C THR A 117 -8.94 -11.68 -4.63
N ASP A 118 -7.68 -12.05 -4.82
CA ASP A 118 -7.30 -13.44 -5.06
C ASP A 118 -7.37 -14.24 -3.75
N PRO A 119 -7.84 -15.49 -3.80
CA PRO A 119 -7.85 -16.33 -2.62
C PRO A 119 -6.43 -16.58 -2.12
N LEU A 120 -6.25 -16.53 -0.79
CA LEU A 120 -4.98 -16.91 -0.18
C LEU A 120 -4.70 -18.41 -0.39
N PRO A 121 -3.41 -18.81 -0.43
CA PRO A 121 -3.05 -20.23 -0.38
C PRO A 121 -3.67 -20.94 0.82
N SER A 122 -3.96 -22.24 0.68
CA SER A 122 -4.62 -23.04 1.72
C SER A 122 -3.83 -23.09 3.04
N ASN A 123 -2.50 -23.00 2.97
CA ASN A 123 -1.58 -22.97 4.10
C ASN A 123 -1.09 -21.56 4.48
N ALA A 124 -1.82 -20.50 4.09
CA ALA A 124 -1.40 -19.13 4.36
C ALA A 124 -1.24 -18.83 5.86
N SER A 125 -2.02 -19.48 6.73
CA SER A 125 -1.88 -19.33 8.20
C SER A 125 -0.49 -19.71 8.71
N ASP A 126 0.18 -20.62 8.03
CA ASP A 126 1.50 -21.12 8.41
C ASP A 126 2.62 -20.23 7.86
N MET A 127 2.27 -19.30 6.97
CA MET A 127 3.19 -18.45 6.19
C MET A 127 2.78 -16.98 6.26
N TYR A 128 2.57 -16.46 7.49
CA TYR A 128 2.30 -15.04 7.76
C TYR A 128 1.08 -14.46 7.05
N HIS A 129 0.13 -15.30 6.61
CA HIS A 129 -1.01 -14.93 5.78
C HIS A 129 -0.63 -14.23 4.47
N PHE A 130 0.52 -14.58 3.89
CA PHE A 130 0.96 -14.02 2.62
C PHE A 130 0.07 -14.46 1.46
N SER A 131 -0.17 -13.52 0.54
CA SER A 131 -0.68 -13.85 -0.79
C SER A 131 0.39 -14.59 -1.58
N ARG A 132 -0.03 -15.29 -2.64
CA ARG A 132 0.91 -15.94 -3.56
C ARG A 132 1.95 -14.96 -4.10
N PHE A 133 1.51 -13.77 -4.51
CA PHE A 133 2.39 -12.71 -4.96
C PHE A 133 3.45 -12.35 -3.89
N ALA A 134 3.05 -12.20 -2.63
CA ALA A 134 3.97 -11.87 -1.56
C ALA A 134 5.00 -12.98 -1.26
N ILE A 135 4.63 -14.25 -1.42
CA ILE A 135 5.54 -15.40 -1.30
C ILE A 135 6.63 -15.33 -2.38
N GLU A 136 6.23 -15.02 -3.62
CA GLU A 136 7.13 -15.00 -4.78
C GLU A 136 8.11 -13.80 -4.75
N LEU A 137 7.79 -12.69 -4.04
CA LEU A 137 8.60 -11.48 -4.01
C LEU A 137 10.05 -11.68 -3.54
N ASN A 138 10.32 -12.63 -2.65
CA ASN A 138 11.66 -12.88 -2.11
C ASN A 138 12.29 -14.19 -2.59
N GLU A 139 11.77 -14.79 -3.67
CA GLU A 139 12.43 -15.91 -4.35
C GLU A 139 13.79 -15.45 -4.93
N MET A 140 14.81 -16.32 -4.86
CA MET A 140 16.14 -15.97 -5.37
C MET A 140 16.16 -15.93 -6.90
N GLU A 141 16.73 -14.86 -7.45
CA GLU A 141 16.90 -14.69 -8.88
C GLU A 141 18.38 -14.41 -9.19
N ASP A 142 18.86 -14.98 -10.30
CA ASP A 142 20.19 -14.71 -10.82
C ASP A 142 20.31 -13.29 -11.36
N GLY A 143 21.52 -12.71 -11.28
CA GLY A 143 21.80 -11.40 -11.84
C GLY A 143 21.29 -10.19 -11.04
N VAL A 144 20.65 -10.38 -9.88
CA VAL A 144 20.23 -9.26 -9.01
C VAL A 144 21.43 -8.49 -8.45
N ALA A 145 21.24 -7.18 -8.28
CA ALA A 145 22.29 -6.31 -7.74
C ALA A 145 22.71 -6.71 -6.31
N PRO A 146 23.94 -6.39 -5.87
CA PRO A 146 24.39 -6.67 -4.50
C PRO A 146 23.53 -6.06 -3.39
N THR A 147 22.78 -5.00 -3.70
CA THR A 147 21.89 -4.28 -2.77
C THR A 147 20.43 -4.73 -2.84
N ASP A 148 20.11 -5.71 -3.68
CA ASP A 148 18.74 -6.25 -3.78
C ASP A 148 18.31 -6.89 -2.45
N SER A 149 17.05 -6.70 -2.06
CA SER A 149 16.51 -7.21 -0.80
C SER A 149 16.59 -8.74 -0.69
N ARG A 150 16.58 -9.48 -1.81
CA ARG A 150 16.75 -10.95 -1.80
C ARG A 150 18.09 -11.39 -1.23
N ARG A 151 19.11 -10.52 -1.30
CA ARG A 151 20.45 -10.76 -0.75
C ARG A 151 20.60 -10.33 0.70
N ARG A 152 19.53 -9.86 1.35
CA ARG A 152 19.54 -9.44 2.74
C ARG A 152 19.57 -10.69 3.67
N PRO A 153 20.69 -10.97 4.36
CA PRO A 153 20.91 -12.27 5.01
C PRO A 153 20.00 -12.53 6.21
N ASP A 154 19.67 -11.50 7.01
CA ASP A 154 18.75 -11.64 8.15
C ASP A 154 17.34 -12.07 7.70
N GLN A 155 16.85 -11.49 6.59
CA GLN A 155 15.55 -11.87 6.03
C GLN A 155 15.56 -13.31 5.49
N ARG A 156 16.63 -13.73 4.79
CA ARG A 156 16.76 -15.10 4.28
C ARG A 156 16.82 -16.15 5.39
N LEU A 157 17.60 -15.87 6.44
CA LEU A 157 17.71 -16.76 7.61
C LEU A 157 16.36 -16.88 8.33
N MET A 158 15.60 -15.79 8.43
CA MET A 158 14.25 -15.80 9.00
C MET A 158 13.29 -16.68 8.19
N GLU A 159 13.32 -16.58 6.85
CA GLU A 159 12.51 -17.43 5.97
C GLU A 159 12.85 -18.93 6.08
N GLN A 160 14.10 -19.26 6.38
CA GLN A 160 14.55 -20.64 6.64
C GLN A 160 14.26 -21.13 8.06
N GLY A 161 13.65 -20.29 8.92
CA GLY A 161 13.38 -20.60 10.32
C GLY A 161 14.61 -20.57 11.23
N LEU A 162 15.74 -20.02 10.76
CA LEU A 162 16.99 -19.87 11.51
C LEU A 162 16.98 -18.57 12.35
N TRP A 163 16.07 -18.51 13.32
CA TRP A 163 15.74 -17.29 14.07
C TRP A 163 16.91 -16.64 14.81
N ASP A 164 17.75 -17.42 15.48
CA ASP A 164 18.89 -16.87 16.24
C ASP A 164 19.93 -16.23 15.33
N GLN A 165 20.24 -16.90 14.22
CA GLN A 165 21.18 -16.39 13.21
C GLN A 165 20.60 -15.14 12.53
N ALA A 166 19.30 -15.14 12.22
CA ALA A 166 18.62 -13.97 11.66
C ALA A 166 18.72 -12.75 12.59
N ASN A 167 18.53 -12.95 13.89
CA ASN A 167 18.64 -11.88 14.90
C ASN A 167 20.08 -11.37 15.06
N GLU A 168 21.08 -12.23 14.97
CA GLU A 168 22.49 -11.83 14.96
C GLU A 168 22.83 -10.99 13.72
N GLU A 169 22.48 -11.47 12.53
CA GLU A 169 22.72 -10.75 11.28
C GLU A 169 21.97 -9.41 11.23
N LYS A 170 20.75 -9.35 11.74
CA LYS A 170 19.98 -8.11 11.87
C LYS A 170 20.73 -7.08 12.70
N ARG A 171 21.21 -7.47 13.90
CA ARG A 171 22.00 -6.58 14.78
C ARG A 171 23.26 -6.10 14.08
N ARG A 172 23.97 -6.97 13.38
CA ARG A 172 25.19 -6.63 12.61
C ARG A 172 24.90 -5.60 11.51
N LEU A 173 23.84 -5.80 10.73
CA LEU A 173 23.45 -4.89 9.64
C LEU A 173 22.99 -3.52 10.16
N GLU A 174 22.15 -3.49 11.19
CA GLU A 174 21.67 -2.24 11.79
C GLU A 174 22.82 -1.44 12.45
N ALA A 175 23.75 -2.12 13.12
CA ALA A 175 24.96 -1.49 13.66
C ALA A 175 25.84 -0.90 12.54
N LYS A 176 26.04 -1.64 11.45
CA LYS A 176 26.78 -1.16 10.27
C LYS A 176 26.14 0.09 9.66
N GLN A 177 24.81 0.10 9.48
CA GLN A 177 24.07 1.26 8.97
C GLN A 177 24.18 2.46 9.92
N ARG A 178 24.02 2.23 11.23
CA ARG A 178 24.13 3.27 12.26
C ARG A 178 25.52 3.92 12.29
N ASN A 179 26.57 3.12 12.26
CA ASN A 179 27.94 3.61 12.24
C ASN A 179 28.25 4.42 10.97
N LYS A 180 27.77 3.96 9.81
CA LYS A 180 27.91 4.70 8.55
C LYS A 180 27.21 6.06 8.61
N ARG A 181 26.00 6.11 9.17
CA ARG A 181 25.26 7.37 9.38
C ARG A 181 26.01 8.32 10.30
N HIS A 182 26.49 7.85 11.46
CA HIS A 182 27.25 8.69 12.39
C HIS A 182 28.56 9.21 11.80
N ALA A 183 29.27 8.38 11.03
CA ALA A 183 30.48 8.83 10.32
C ALA A 183 30.15 9.91 9.28
N TRP A 184 29.04 9.77 8.53
CA TRP A 184 28.58 10.76 7.58
C TRP A 184 28.15 12.08 8.26
N GLU A 185 27.35 12.01 9.31
CA GLU A 185 26.94 13.18 10.11
C GLU A 185 28.15 13.93 10.68
N LYS A 186 29.15 13.19 11.18
CA LYS A 186 30.41 13.77 11.65
C LYS A 186 31.17 14.48 10.54
N ALA A 187 31.31 13.84 9.38
CA ALA A 187 32.01 14.41 8.22
C ALA A 187 31.30 15.66 7.68
N VAL A 188 29.96 15.69 7.69
CA VAL A 188 29.18 16.90 7.34
C VAL A 188 29.43 18.01 8.35
N ARG A 189 29.36 17.72 9.66
CA ARG A 189 29.61 18.70 10.72
C ARG A 189 31.03 19.28 10.68
N GLU A 190 31.99 18.47 10.29
CA GLU A 190 33.41 18.84 10.15
C GLU A 190 33.71 19.51 8.79
N GLY A 191 32.70 19.72 7.93
CA GLY A 191 32.84 20.39 6.64
C GLY A 191 33.59 19.57 5.58
N ILE A 192 33.79 18.27 5.82
CA ILE A 192 34.47 17.34 4.89
C ILE A 192 33.54 16.99 3.72
N ILE A 193 32.22 16.98 3.95
CA ILE A 193 31.20 16.74 2.93
C ILE A 193 30.31 17.99 2.82
N LEU A 194 30.34 18.64 1.65
CA LEU A 194 29.37 19.69 1.31
C LEU A 194 28.00 19.05 1.09
N MET A 195 26.99 19.52 1.83
CA MET A 195 25.59 19.24 1.50
C MET A 195 25.26 19.91 0.15
N LEU A 196 25.39 19.15 -0.93
CA LEU A 196 24.75 19.52 -2.20
C LEU A 196 23.27 19.14 -2.06
N PHE A 197 22.43 20.16 -1.92
CA PHE A 197 20.97 20.06 -2.11
C PHE A 197 20.64 20.12 -3.59
#